data_AF-A0A1L9V4T0-F1
#
_entry.id   AF-A0A1L9V4T0-F1
#
_cell.length_a   1.000
_cell.length_b   1.000
_cell.length_c   1.000
_cell.angle_alpha   90.00
_cell.angle_beta   90.00
_cell.angle_gamma   90.00
#
_symmetry.space_group_name_H-M   'P 1'
#
loop_
_entity.id
_entity.type
_entity.pdbx_description
1 polymer ?
#
loop_
_entity_poly.entity_id
_entity_poly.type
_entity_poly.pdbx_seq_one_letter_code
_entity_poly.pdbx_strand_id
1 'polypeptide(L)'
;MLLLRPFPILLLTFFAIFALATAGLLLHRLTAYDKPHCAGCIGYALKVNSMIDDAGDNVRGNAQFFRYAVDKACAGRLLNGGRCLEHRRGLLRDKARYFYGIEDPYAACRAISAC
;
A
#
# COMPACT_ATOMS: atom_id res chain seq x y z
N MET A 1 50.82 12.32 -29.67
CA MET A 1 50.15 12.12 -28.36
C MET A 1 48.80 12.86 -28.30
N LEU A 2 47.81 12.52 -29.15
CA LEU A 2 46.51 13.24 -29.18
C LEU A 2 45.27 12.33 -29.15
N LEU A 3 45.44 11.00 -29.07
CA LEU A 3 44.34 10.02 -29.11
C LEU A 3 43.84 9.56 -27.73
N LEU A 4 44.45 9.98 -26.61
CA LEU A 4 44.03 9.54 -25.26
C LEU A 4 42.93 10.41 -24.60
N ARG A 5 42.54 11.54 -25.20
CA ARG A 5 41.57 12.48 -24.61
C ARG A 5 40.09 12.07 -24.62
N PRO A 6 39.55 11.29 -25.58
CA PRO A 6 38.12 10.99 -25.57
C PRO A 6 37.76 9.85 -24.60
N PHE A 7 38.72 9.00 -24.25
CA PHE A 7 38.52 7.82 -23.40
C PHE A 7 37.97 8.15 -22.00
N PRO A 8 38.54 9.11 -21.23
CA PRO A 8 38.01 9.44 -19.91
C PRO A 8 36.64 10.11 -19.97
N ILE A 9 36.36 10.88 -21.03
CA ILE A 9 35.08 11.56 -21.24
C ILE A 9 33.99 10.53 -21.55
N LEU A 10 34.28 9.56 -22.42
CA LEU A 10 33.35 8.48 -22.74
C LEU A 10 33.04 7.62 -21.50
N LEU A 11 34.05 7.34 -20.67
CA LEU A 11 33.87 6.55 -19.46
C LEU A 11 32.98 7.30 -18.44
N LEU A 12 33.19 8.60 -18.28
CA LEU A 12 32.37 9.46 -17.42
C LEU A 12 30.91 9.53 -17.89
N THR A 13 30.65 9.63 -19.20
CA THR A 13 29.28 9.66 -19.71
C THR A 13 28.57 8.33 -19.51
N PHE A 14 29.25 7.21 -19.74
CA PHE A 14 28.70 5.88 -19.44
C PHE A 14 28.36 5.71 -17.97
N PHE A 15 29.24 6.13 -17.06
CA PHE A 15 28.96 6.09 -15.62
C PHE A 15 27.78 6.99 -15.22
N ALA A 16 27.70 8.19 -15.79
CA ALA A 16 26.59 9.12 -15.52
C ALA A 16 25.23 8.53 -15.99
N ILE A 17 25.20 7.95 -17.19
CA ILE A 17 23.98 7.30 -17.72
C ILE A 17 23.60 6.10 -16.87
N PHE A 18 24.57 5.28 -16.47
CA PHE A 18 24.33 4.11 -15.61
C PHE A 18 23.83 4.52 -14.22
N ALA A 19 24.38 5.58 -13.64
CA ALA A 19 23.92 6.14 -12.36
C ALA A 19 22.49 6.70 -12.48
N LEU A 20 22.16 7.41 -13.57
CA LEU A 20 20.80 7.90 -13.82
C LEU A 20 19.79 6.77 -14.03
N ALA A 21 20.16 5.73 -14.78
CA ALA A 21 19.30 4.57 -15.02
C ALA A 21 19.03 3.78 -13.72
N THR A 22 20.06 3.55 -12.90
CA THR A 22 19.92 2.87 -11.62
C THR A 22 19.12 3.70 -10.62
N ALA A 23 19.36 5.02 -10.54
CA ALA A 23 18.57 5.93 -9.71
C ALA A 23 17.09 5.95 -10.15
N GLY A 24 16.82 6.02 -11.46
CA GLY A 24 15.46 5.97 -12.00
C GLY A 24 14.76 4.65 -11.70
N LEU A 25 15.46 3.51 -11.81
CA LEU A 25 14.93 2.20 -11.47
C LEU A 25 14.64 2.05 -9.97
N LEU A 26 15.52 2.56 -9.11
CA LEU A 26 15.32 2.60 -7.66
C LEU A 26 14.13 3.47 -7.29
N LEU A 27 14.03 4.67 -7.86
CA LEU A 27 12.90 5.57 -7.62
C LEU A 27 11.59 4.96 -8.11
N HIS A 28 11.60 4.28 -9.26
CA HIS A 28 10.44 3.57 -9.77
C HIS A 28 10.04 2.40 -8.86
N ARG A 29 11.00 1.61 -8.38
CA ARG A 29 10.73 0.52 -7.43
C ARG A 29 10.11 1.01 -6.12
N LEU A 30 10.60 2.13 -5.58
CA LEU A 30 10.07 2.73 -4.36
C LEU A 30 8.65 3.28 -4.58
N THR A 31 8.46 4.09 -5.63
CA THR A 31 7.17 4.76 -5.88
C THR A 31 6.09 3.86 -6.47
N ALA A 32 6.46 2.87 -7.28
CA ALA A 32 5.54 1.90 -7.87
C ALA A 32 5.13 0.82 -6.87
N TYR A 33 5.84 0.66 -5.75
CA TYR A 33 5.40 -0.20 -4.65
C TYR A 33 4.26 0.46 -3.86
N ASP A 34 4.42 1.75 -3.50
CA ASP A 34 3.47 2.47 -2.63
C ASP A 34 2.13 2.78 -3.30
N LYS A 35 2.12 3.17 -4.59
CA LYS A 35 0.87 3.54 -5.28
C LYS A 35 -0.18 2.41 -5.36
N PRO A 36 0.14 1.19 -5.85
CA PRO A 36 -0.81 0.09 -5.87
C PRO A 36 -1.09 -0.48 -4.47
N HIS A 37 -0.17 -0.31 -3.52
CA HIS A 37 -0.36 -0.74 -2.13
C HIS A 37 -1.40 0.13 -1.41
N CYS A 38 -1.26 1.46 -1.54
CA CYS A 38 -2.21 2.41 -0.95
C CYS A 38 -3.60 2.31 -1.60
N ALA A 39 -3.68 2.25 -2.93
CA ALA A 39 -4.95 2.04 -3.62
C ALA A 39 -5.61 0.71 -3.23
N GLY A 40 -4.81 -0.35 -3.06
CA GLY A 40 -5.28 -1.66 -2.59
C GLY A 40 -5.86 -1.60 -1.18
N CYS A 41 -5.20 -0.87 -0.27
CA CYS A 41 -5.69 -0.66 1.08
C CYS A 41 -6.99 0.15 1.09
N ILE A 42 -7.05 1.28 0.37
CA ILE A 42 -8.25 2.13 0.32
C ILE A 42 -9.44 1.33 -0.20
N GLY A 43 -9.26 0.57 -1.29
CA GLY A 43 -10.32 -0.29 -1.83
C GLY A 43 -10.73 -1.42 -0.87
N TYR A 44 -9.82 -1.91 -0.04
CA TYR A 44 -10.13 -2.87 1.02
C TYR A 44 -10.92 -2.23 2.16
N ALA A 45 -10.47 -1.07 2.66
CA ALA A 45 -11.14 -0.32 3.72
C ALA A 45 -12.53 0.16 3.31
N LEU A 46 -12.71 0.64 2.07
CA LEU A 46 -14.02 0.97 1.50
C LEU A 46 -14.98 -0.22 1.53
N LYS A 47 -14.50 -1.42 1.16
CA LYS A 47 -15.32 -2.65 1.19
C LYS A 47 -15.69 -3.06 2.62
N VAL A 48 -14.80 -2.86 3.59
CA VAL A 48 -15.11 -3.11 5.01
C VAL A 48 -16.15 -2.09 5.50
N ASN A 49 -15.98 -0.81 5.17
CA ASN A 49 -16.92 0.23 5.56
C ASN A 49 -18.32 -0.02 4.95
N SER A 50 -18.39 -0.38 3.66
CA SER A 50 -19.68 -0.69 3.03
C SER A 50 -20.38 -1.87 3.69
N MET A 51 -19.64 -2.92 4.11
CA MET A 51 -20.24 -4.04 4.87
C MET A 51 -20.81 -3.63 6.22
N ILE A 52 -20.26 -2.58 6.85
CA ILE A 52 -20.75 -2.04 8.12
C ILE A 52 -21.99 -1.18 7.87
N ASP A 53 -21.93 -0.30 6.87
CA ASP A 53 -23.06 0.55 6.47
C ASP A 53 -24.26 -0.31 6.04
N ASP A 54 -24.03 -1.36 5.24
CA ASP A 54 -25.07 -2.30 4.76
C ASP A 54 -25.75 -3.09 5.90
N ALA A 55 -25.06 -3.26 7.04
CA ALA A 55 -25.56 -4.01 8.18
C ALA A 55 -26.36 -3.16 9.19
N GLY A 56 -26.41 -1.84 9.00
CA GLY A 56 -27.29 -0.90 9.72
C GLY A 56 -26.78 -0.38 11.07
N ASP A 57 -27.61 0.44 11.73
CA ASP A 57 -27.21 1.35 12.83
C ASP A 57 -26.67 0.68 14.11
N ASN A 58 -26.77 -0.64 14.24
CA ASN A 58 -26.36 -1.36 15.46
C ASN A 58 -25.02 -2.10 15.34
N VAL A 59 -24.36 -2.06 14.17
CA VAL A 59 -23.07 -2.73 13.97
C VAL A 59 -21.87 -1.78 14.00
N ARG A 60 -22.09 -0.47 13.83
CA ARG A 60 -21.03 0.55 13.96
C ARG A 60 -20.54 0.56 15.40
N GLY A 61 -19.23 0.53 15.60
CA GLY A 61 -18.63 0.40 16.94
C GLY A 61 -18.70 -1.01 17.53
N ASN A 62 -19.23 -2.02 16.82
CA ASN A 62 -19.16 -3.41 17.27
C ASN A 62 -17.84 -4.04 16.83
N ALA A 63 -16.93 -4.26 17.79
CA ALA A 63 -15.61 -4.84 17.53
C ALA A 63 -15.66 -6.26 16.94
N GLN A 64 -16.69 -7.06 17.26
CA GLN A 64 -16.86 -8.40 16.70
C GLN A 64 -17.28 -8.32 15.23
N PHE A 65 -18.25 -7.45 14.93
CA PHE A 65 -18.71 -7.24 13.56
C PHE A 65 -17.60 -6.65 12.68
N PHE A 66 -16.85 -5.66 13.19
CA PHE A 66 -15.69 -5.12 12.49
C PHE A 66 -14.68 -6.21 12.12
N ARG A 67 -14.35 -7.09 13.08
CA ARG A 67 -13.44 -8.22 12.81
C ARG A 67 -14.00 -9.15 11.73
N TYR A 68 -15.28 -9.47 11.77
CA TYR A 68 -15.96 -10.25 10.74
C TYR A 68 -15.87 -9.59 9.36
N ALA A 69 -16.16 -8.29 9.26
CA ALA A 69 -16.13 -7.55 8.01
C ALA A 69 -14.72 -7.53 7.40
N VAL A 70 -13.69 -7.27 8.23
CA VAL A 70 -12.28 -7.32 7.82
C VAL A 70 -11.89 -8.73 7.33
N ASP A 71 -12.24 -9.78 8.08
CA ASP A 71 -11.94 -11.17 7.71
C ASP A 71 -12.64 -11.56 6.38
N LYS A 72 -13.93 -11.23 6.24
CA LYS A 72 -14.75 -11.55 5.07
C LYS A 72 -14.35 -10.75 3.84
N ALA A 73 -13.97 -9.47 3.99
CA ALA A 73 -13.47 -8.66 2.88
C ALA A 73 -12.20 -9.27 2.27
N CYS A 74 -11.45 -10.05 3.05
CA CYS A 74 -10.23 -10.74 2.62
C CYS A 74 -10.45 -12.16 2.09
N ALA A 75 -11.57 -12.79 2.43
CA ALA A 75 -11.94 -14.11 1.94
C ALA A 75 -12.03 -14.11 0.39
N GLY A 76 -11.30 -15.02 -0.25
CA GLY A 76 -11.23 -15.14 -1.72
C GLY A 76 -10.22 -14.24 -2.43
N ARG A 77 -9.58 -13.27 -1.73
CA ARG A 77 -8.53 -12.39 -2.31
C ARG A 77 -7.10 -12.81 -1.98
N LEU A 78 -6.92 -13.94 -1.30
CA LEU A 78 -5.61 -14.52 -0.93
C LEU A 78 -4.67 -14.71 -2.14
N LEU A 79 -5.22 -14.91 -3.33
CA LEU A 79 -4.47 -15.16 -4.57
C LEU A 79 -3.77 -13.91 -5.15
N ASN A 80 -4.14 -12.69 -4.76
CA ASN A 80 -3.58 -11.44 -5.33
C ASN A 80 -2.25 -10.98 -4.68
N GLY A 81 -1.55 -11.89 -3.99
CA GLY A 81 -0.17 -11.67 -3.51
C GLY A 81 -0.05 -11.30 -2.03
N GLY A 82 -0.87 -11.85 -1.13
CA GLY A 82 -0.68 -11.72 0.33
C GLY A 82 -0.99 -10.34 0.94
N ARG A 83 -1.05 -9.27 0.14
CA ARG A 83 -1.32 -7.88 0.56
C ARG A 83 -2.58 -7.71 1.41
N CYS A 84 -3.62 -8.49 1.13
CA CYS A 84 -4.84 -8.47 1.92
C CYS A 84 -4.61 -8.90 3.38
N LEU A 85 -3.70 -9.84 3.62
CA LEU A 85 -3.33 -10.26 4.97
C LEU A 85 -2.60 -9.15 5.74
N GLU A 86 -1.80 -8.32 5.06
CA GLU A 86 -1.10 -7.19 5.67
C GLU A 86 -2.09 -6.11 6.11
N HIS A 87 -3.00 -5.68 5.22
CA HIS A 87 -4.04 -4.70 5.56
C HIS A 87 -4.96 -5.20 6.67
N ARG A 88 -5.36 -6.49 6.60
CA ARG A 88 -6.11 -7.16 7.66
C ARG A 88 -5.39 -7.10 9.00
N ARG A 89 -4.11 -7.48 9.04
CA ARG A 89 -3.31 -7.45 10.27
C ARG A 89 -3.17 -6.03 10.82
N GLY A 90 -2.97 -5.05 9.95
CA GLY A 90 -2.90 -3.63 10.33
C GLY A 90 -4.18 -3.16 11.01
N LEU A 91 -5.34 -3.36 10.37
CA LEU A 91 -6.64 -2.93 10.89
C LEU A 91 -7.07 -3.71 12.14
N LEU A 92 -6.68 -4.99 12.28
CA LEU A 92 -7.00 -5.78 13.47
C LEU A 92 -6.04 -5.55 14.65
N ARG A 93 -4.89 -4.90 14.44
CA ARG A 93 -3.94 -4.59 15.51
C ARG A 93 -4.57 -3.65 16.55
N ASP A 94 -5.35 -2.69 16.09
CA ASP A 94 -6.05 -1.72 16.94
C ASP A 94 -7.53 -1.59 16.53
N LYS A 95 -8.30 -2.67 16.77
CA LYS A 95 -9.72 -2.74 16.42
C LYS A 95 -10.53 -1.57 17.00
N ALA A 96 -10.17 -1.11 18.19
CA ALA A 96 -10.85 -0.01 18.88
C ALA A 96 -10.50 1.37 18.29
N ARG A 97 -9.54 1.47 17.37
CA ARG A 97 -9.31 2.69 16.60
C ARG A 97 -10.06 2.67 15.28
N TYR A 98 -10.08 1.50 14.62
CA TYR A 98 -10.53 1.41 13.23
C TYR A 98 -12.01 1.06 13.06
N PHE A 99 -12.68 0.49 14.05
CA PHE A 99 -14.13 0.25 13.98
C PHE A 99 -15.01 1.52 13.81
N TYR A 100 -14.50 2.71 14.14
CA TYR A 100 -15.04 4.00 13.70
C TYR A 100 -14.16 4.65 12.64
N GLY A 101 -12.84 4.59 12.79
CA GLY A 101 -11.89 5.24 11.87
C GLY A 101 -11.91 4.73 10.43
N ILE A 102 -12.56 3.60 10.14
CA ILE A 102 -12.72 3.06 8.78
C ILE A 102 -13.66 3.93 7.91
N GLU A 103 -14.45 4.84 8.51
CA GLU A 103 -15.25 5.84 7.80
C GLU A 103 -14.40 6.76 6.91
N ASP A 104 -13.12 6.96 7.28
CA ASP A 104 -12.12 7.58 6.42
C ASP A 104 -11.10 6.50 5.98
N PRO A 105 -11.35 5.82 4.84
CA PRO A 105 -10.47 4.78 4.31
C PRO A 105 -9.03 5.25 4.12
N TYR A 106 -8.83 6.51 3.73
CA TYR A 106 -7.49 7.05 3.46
C TYR A 106 -6.72 7.25 4.77
N ALA A 107 -7.34 7.86 5.77
CA ALA A 107 -6.74 8.02 7.09
C ALA A 107 -6.46 6.66 7.77
N ALA A 108 -7.38 5.69 7.65
CA ALA A 108 -7.19 4.34 8.17
C ALA A 108 -5.96 3.66 7.54
N CYS A 109 -5.80 3.78 6.21
CA CYS A 109 -4.68 3.21 5.48
C CYS A 109 -3.34 3.88 5.79
N ARG A 110 -3.31 5.20 5.97
CA ARG A 110 -2.11 5.91 6.47
C ARG A 110 -1.71 5.45 7.87
N ALA A 111 -2.68 5.26 8.75
CA ALA A 111 -2.41 4.88 10.13
C ALA A 111 -1.80 3.48 10.28
N ILE A 112 -1.97 2.60 9.28
CA ILE A 112 -1.34 1.27 9.24
C ILE A 112 -0.10 1.21 8.32
N SER A 113 0.41 2.36 7.87
CA SER A 113 1.53 2.47 6.93
C SER A 113 1.31 1.73 5.61
N ALA A 114 0.05 1.61 5.17
CA ALA A 114 -0.30 1.11 3.84
C ALA A 114 -0.45 2.24 2.81
N CYS A 115 -0.55 3.46 3.32
CA CYS A 115 -0.30 4.75 2.69
C CYS A 115 0.59 5.55 3.69
#